data_AF-A0A1Y1V9E1-F1
#
_entry.id   AF-A0A1Y1V9E1-F1
#
_cell.length_a   1.000
_cell.length_b   1.000
_cell.length_c   1.000
_cell.angle_alpha   90.00
_cell.angle_beta   90.00
_cell.angle_gamma   90.00
#
_symmetry.space_group_name_H-M   'P 1'
#
loop_
_entity.id
_entity.type
_entity.pdbx_description
1 polymer ?
#
loop_
_entity_poly.entity_id
_entity_poly.type
_entity_poly.pdbx_seq_one_letter_code
_entity_poly.pdbx_strand_id
1 'polypeptide(L)'
;MKFKFISSLTFNVAIALAYSCQDIENNFKTNNISCSPLLCYDNRSNEASELYYSTTSESLTSIPEFIFEVTSLSRLLFSTGHLEVISKDIGKLNNLSYIDFSHNQIKEIPKEIGNLENVYEINLSFNKLTEIPETMGNINNLKKLDLSENNITSIPTSLGNLGRLYELNISKNCIKSIPSVLTNKQSLDIYSEESYSSKCPNYGRCGEKYGSCPDGQCCSKKGYCGLTSAYCSSAKGCQSEFGQCKCGSENGQCSGGRCCSKKGYCGLTSAYCSSAKGCQSEFGECKCGEVNGQCSSGRCCSRKGYCGLTSAYCSSAKGCQSEFGQCKCGSENGQCSSGRCCSRKGYCGLTSAYCSSAKGCQSEFGDCKCGSENGQCSSSRCCSKNGYCGTSSAHCAIIKGCQSEFGVCK
;
A
#
# COMPACT_ATOMS: atom_id res chain seq x y z
N MET A 1 43.82 5.78 -48.41
CA MET A 1 44.64 4.66 -47.91
C MET A 1 43.85 3.94 -46.82
N LYS A 2 43.75 2.61 -46.91
CA LYS A 2 43.08 1.75 -45.92
C LYS A 2 43.77 1.87 -44.55
N PHE A 3 43.02 2.09 -43.47
CA PHE A 3 43.50 1.75 -42.13
C PHE A 3 42.72 0.56 -41.59
N LYS A 4 43.46 -0.54 -41.40
CA LYS A 4 43.05 -1.81 -40.76
C LYS A 4 43.06 -1.65 -39.25
N PHE A 5 42.14 -2.32 -38.57
CA PHE A 5 42.09 -2.46 -37.12
C PHE A 5 43.02 -3.59 -36.61
N ILE A 6 43.70 -3.31 -35.48
CA ILE A 6 44.20 -4.17 -34.36
C ILE A 6 45.52 -4.97 -34.51
N SER A 7 46.52 -4.67 -33.66
CA SER A 7 46.96 -5.59 -32.56
C SER A 7 47.97 -4.99 -31.55
N SER A 8 47.76 -5.37 -30.27
CA SER A 8 48.69 -5.46 -29.13
C SER A 8 48.72 -4.37 -28.02
N LEU A 9 48.36 -4.86 -26.82
CA LEU A 9 48.73 -4.53 -25.43
C LEU A 9 48.66 -3.11 -24.83
N THR A 10 47.71 -2.99 -23.88
CA THR A 10 47.72 -2.30 -22.58
C THR A 10 48.13 -0.82 -22.51
N PHE A 11 47.11 0.06 -22.49
CA PHE A 11 46.97 1.12 -21.50
C PHE A 11 45.48 1.50 -21.39
N ASN A 12 44.87 1.31 -20.21
CA ASN A 12 43.54 1.83 -19.89
C ASN A 12 43.64 3.36 -19.70
N VAL A 13 43.63 4.08 -20.82
CA VAL A 13 43.17 5.47 -20.86
C VAL A 13 42.05 5.48 -21.88
N ALA A 14 40.82 5.65 -21.40
CA ALA A 14 39.71 6.01 -22.27
C ALA A 14 40.02 7.42 -22.82
N ILE A 15 40.77 7.48 -23.93
CA ILE A 15 40.82 8.69 -24.74
C ILE A 15 39.43 8.80 -25.32
N ALA A 16 38.60 9.68 -24.76
CA ALA A 16 37.37 10.10 -25.42
C ALA A 16 37.77 10.56 -26.82
N LEU A 17 37.35 9.83 -27.85
CA LEU A 17 37.51 10.28 -29.22
C LEU A 17 36.65 11.54 -29.34
N ALA A 18 37.29 12.68 -29.60
CA ALA A 18 36.59 13.90 -29.99
C ALA A 18 35.88 13.63 -31.32
N TYR A 19 34.55 13.63 -31.33
CA TYR A 19 33.76 13.54 -32.56
C TYR A 19 33.41 14.94 -33.02
N SER A 20 33.81 15.31 -34.23
CA SER A 20 33.30 16.51 -34.90
C SER A 20 31.95 16.23 -35.56
N CYS A 21 31.23 17.29 -35.94
CA CYS A 21 30.03 17.16 -36.76
C CYS A 21 30.28 16.43 -38.08
N GLN A 22 31.46 16.59 -38.67
CA GLN A 22 31.84 15.87 -39.88
C GLN A 22 31.96 14.35 -39.63
N ASP A 23 32.48 13.95 -38.46
CA ASP A 23 32.56 12.54 -38.08
C ASP A 23 31.17 11.95 -37.86
N ILE A 24 30.27 12.70 -37.22
CA ILE A 24 28.88 12.30 -37.02
C ILE A 24 28.18 12.10 -38.37
N GLU A 25 28.26 13.07 -39.28
CA GLU A 25 27.71 12.96 -40.63
C GLU A 25 28.24 11.72 -41.38
N ASN A 26 29.55 11.47 -41.30
CA ASN A 26 30.18 10.33 -41.94
C ASN A 26 29.67 9.01 -41.35
N ASN A 27 29.51 8.93 -40.03
CA ASN A 27 28.95 7.75 -39.37
C ASN A 27 27.51 7.51 -39.79
N PHE A 28 26.67 8.54 -39.85
CA PHE A 28 25.30 8.36 -40.34
C PHE A 28 25.26 7.89 -41.80
N LYS A 29 26.07 8.47 -42.69
CA LYS A 29 26.18 8.03 -44.10
C LYS A 29 26.63 6.57 -44.20
N THR A 30 27.62 6.17 -43.40
CA THR A 30 28.16 4.80 -43.38
C THR A 30 27.11 3.79 -42.92
N ASN A 31 26.20 4.21 -42.04
CA ASN A 31 25.08 3.39 -41.56
C ASN A 31 23.82 3.48 -42.44
N ASN A 32 23.90 4.08 -43.64
CA ASN A 32 22.77 4.30 -44.56
C ASN A 32 21.58 5.05 -43.92
N ILE A 33 21.85 5.93 -42.96
CA ILE A 33 20.81 6.74 -42.32
C ILE A 33 20.68 8.06 -43.08
N SER A 34 19.47 8.35 -43.58
CA SER A 34 19.18 9.62 -44.26
C SER A 34 19.35 10.81 -43.30
N CYS A 35 20.13 11.82 -43.67
CA CYS A 35 20.56 12.91 -42.80
C CYS A 35 20.09 14.29 -43.22
N SER A 36 18.90 14.39 -43.82
CA SER A 36 18.42 15.67 -44.34
C SER A 36 17.12 16.10 -43.68
N PRO A 37 17.11 17.18 -42.86
CA PRO A 37 18.26 17.98 -42.40
C PRO A 37 18.84 17.49 -41.05
N LEU A 38 20.10 17.06 -41.05
CA LEU A 38 20.94 16.97 -39.86
C LEU A 38 21.57 18.35 -39.63
N LEU A 39 21.24 18.98 -38.50
CA LEU A 39 21.93 20.19 -38.05
C LEU A 39 22.85 19.81 -36.90
N CYS A 40 24.15 20.04 -37.08
CA CYS A 40 25.15 19.77 -36.06
C CYS A 40 26.05 20.99 -35.89
N TYR A 41 26.38 21.32 -34.64
CA TYR A 41 27.26 22.43 -34.30
C TYR A 41 28.43 21.98 -33.43
N ASP A 42 29.64 22.26 -33.89
CA ASP A 42 30.87 22.05 -33.12
C ASP A 42 31.10 23.20 -32.12
N ASN A 43 31.68 22.88 -30.97
CA ASN A 43 32.16 23.86 -30.00
C ASN A 43 33.51 24.47 -30.44
N ARG A 44 34.08 25.36 -29.61
CA ARG A 44 35.38 26.02 -29.89
C ARG A 44 36.56 25.05 -29.97
N SER A 45 36.42 23.82 -29.48
CA SER A 45 37.42 22.76 -29.55
C SER A 45 37.23 21.83 -30.75
N ASN A 46 36.32 22.17 -31.68
CA ASN A 46 35.92 21.34 -32.83
C ASN A 46 35.30 19.98 -32.45
N GLU A 47 34.63 19.92 -31.29
CA GLU A 47 33.85 18.76 -30.88
C GLU A 47 32.36 19.05 -31.01
N ALA A 48 31.61 18.08 -31.53
CA ALA A 48 30.17 18.18 -31.71
C ALA A 48 29.51 18.45 -30.36
N SER A 49 28.75 19.54 -30.30
CA SER A 49 28.16 20.06 -29.07
C SER A 49 26.65 20.16 -29.14
N GLU A 50 26.10 20.29 -30.34
CA GLU A 50 24.67 20.27 -30.56
C GLU A 50 24.35 19.39 -31.76
N LEU A 51 23.34 18.54 -31.60
CA LEU A 51 22.89 17.65 -32.64
C LEU A 51 21.37 17.67 -32.73
N TYR A 52 20.88 18.03 -33.91
CA TYR A 52 19.46 18.05 -34.26
C TYR A 52 19.26 17.12 -35.46
N TYR A 53 18.50 16.06 -35.23
CA TYR A 53 18.15 15.10 -36.26
C TYR A 53 16.64 15.10 -36.46
N SER A 54 16.22 15.54 -37.65
CA SER A 54 14.83 15.47 -38.11
C SER A 54 14.82 14.77 -39.46
N THR A 55 13.95 13.78 -39.62
CA THR A 55 13.80 13.06 -40.88
C THR A 55 12.33 12.73 -41.12
N THR A 56 11.93 12.68 -42.39
CA THR A 56 10.63 12.14 -42.81
C THR A 56 10.71 10.64 -43.13
N SER A 57 11.89 10.02 -42.96
CA SER A 57 12.10 8.59 -43.22
C SER A 57 11.65 7.76 -42.01
N GLU A 58 10.84 6.73 -42.26
CA GLU A 58 10.31 5.81 -41.23
C GLU A 58 11.37 4.85 -40.64
N SER A 59 12.65 5.00 -40.99
CA SER A 59 13.67 3.96 -40.76
C SER A 59 14.37 4.02 -39.40
N LEU A 60 14.39 5.17 -38.71
CA LEU A 60 15.15 5.32 -37.46
C LEU A 60 14.27 5.18 -36.22
N THR A 61 14.13 3.93 -35.74
CA THR A 61 13.36 3.57 -34.54
C THR A 61 14.17 3.61 -33.24
N SER A 62 15.49 3.78 -33.33
CA SER A 62 16.41 3.97 -32.20
C SER A 62 17.50 4.98 -32.56
N ILE A 63 18.00 5.72 -31.55
CA ILE A 63 19.18 6.57 -31.73
C ILE A 63 20.39 5.64 -31.94
N PRO A 64 21.22 5.87 -32.97
CA PRO A 64 22.41 5.04 -33.22
C PRO A 64 23.37 5.04 -32.02
N GLU A 65 23.91 3.87 -31.67
CA GLU A 65 24.73 3.71 -30.45
C GLU A 65 25.93 4.65 -30.39
N PHE A 66 26.56 4.96 -31.53
CA PHE A 66 27.74 5.83 -31.58
C PHE A 66 27.46 7.25 -31.06
N ILE A 67 26.21 7.71 -31.09
CA ILE A 67 25.83 9.03 -30.56
C ILE A 67 26.09 9.11 -29.04
N PHE A 68 25.95 7.99 -28.32
CA PHE A 68 26.18 7.95 -26.89
C PHE A 68 27.66 7.95 -26.50
N GLU A 69 28.56 7.83 -27.48
CA GLU A 69 30.01 7.97 -27.29
C GLU A 69 30.47 9.43 -27.51
N VAL A 70 29.61 10.30 -28.06
CA VAL A 70 29.85 11.75 -28.24
C VAL A 70 29.60 12.51 -26.92
N THR A 71 30.45 12.29 -25.93
CA THR A 71 30.30 12.85 -24.58
C THR A 71 30.38 14.39 -24.50
N SER A 72 30.81 15.06 -25.57
CA SER A 72 30.84 16.53 -25.71
C SER A 72 29.47 17.16 -25.98
N LEU A 73 28.44 16.36 -26.31
CA LEU A 73 27.11 16.86 -26.61
C LEU A 73 26.49 17.60 -25.41
N SER A 74 26.05 18.82 -25.68
CA SER A 74 25.33 19.70 -24.77
C SER A 74 23.84 19.82 -25.11
N ARG A 75 23.48 19.63 -26.39
CA ARG A 75 22.09 19.62 -26.86
C ARG A 75 21.86 18.44 -27.79
N LEU A 76 20.81 17.67 -27.53
CA LEU A 76 20.46 16.50 -28.32
C LEU A 76 18.96 16.52 -28.64
N LEU A 77 18.64 16.67 -29.93
CA LEU A 77 17.27 16.75 -30.42
C LEU A 77 17.04 15.71 -31.51
N PHE A 78 16.03 14.86 -31.33
CA PHE A 78 15.60 13.87 -32.31
C PHE A 78 14.08 13.92 -32.46
N SER A 79 13.59 14.30 -33.64
CA SER A 79 12.16 14.29 -33.98
C SER A 79 11.98 13.57 -35.31
N THR A 80 11.85 12.24 -35.26
CA THR A 80 11.75 11.39 -36.46
C THR A 80 10.32 10.89 -36.72
N GLY A 81 9.43 11.02 -35.74
CA GLY A 81 8.09 10.40 -35.78
C GLY A 81 8.08 8.91 -35.48
N HIS A 82 9.25 8.27 -35.31
CA HIS A 82 9.38 6.81 -35.28
C HIS A 82 10.27 6.28 -34.16
N LEU A 83 10.99 7.13 -33.43
CA LEU A 83 11.85 6.70 -32.33
C LEU A 83 11.00 6.00 -31.25
N GLU A 84 11.29 4.74 -30.94
CA GLU A 84 10.50 3.92 -29.98
C GLU A 84 11.20 3.73 -28.64
N VAL A 85 12.53 3.83 -28.62
CA VAL A 85 13.35 3.49 -27.44
C VAL A 85 14.45 4.55 -27.26
N ILE A 86 14.61 5.02 -26.03
CA ILE A 86 15.79 5.76 -25.59
C ILE A 86 16.76 4.72 -24.98
N SER A 87 17.97 4.61 -25.53
CA SER A 87 18.98 3.71 -24.97
C SER A 87 19.38 4.14 -23.55
N LYS A 88 19.63 3.18 -22.66
CA LYS A 88 20.23 3.42 -21.34
C LYS A 88 21.55 4.18 -21.40
N ASP A 89 22.27 4.10 -22.52
CA ASP A 89 23.54 4.79 -22.73
C ASP A 89 23.38 6.31 -22.81
N ILE A 90 22.15 6.83 -22.88
CA ILE A 90 21.87 8.26 -22.68
C ILE A 90 22.52 8.79 -21.39
N GLY A 91 22.57 7.98 -20.33
CA GLY A 91 23.18 8.33 -19.05
C GLY A 91 24.70 8.50 -19.08
N LYS A 92 25.38 8.23 -20.21
CA LYS A 92 26.81 8.52 -20.40
C LYS A 92 27.06 9.98 -20.82
N LEU A 93 26.06 10.65 -21.38
CA LEU A 93 26.19 11.98 -21.97
C LEU A 93 26.09 13.09 -20.91
N ASN A 94 27.05 13.11 -19.99
CA ASN A 94 27.03 13.96 -18.80
C ASN A 94 27.03 15.47 -19.09
N ASN A 95 27.46 15.90 -20.28
CA ASN A 95 27.47 17.30 -20.69
C ASN A 95 26.12 17.79 -21.23
N LEU A 96 25.13 16.91 -21.40
CA LEU A 96 23.82 17.31 -21.89
C LEU A 96 23.17 18.31 -20.96
N SER A 97 22.66 19.37 -21.57
CA SER A 97 21.96 20.48 -20.93
C SER A 97 20.51 20.59 -21.42
N TYR A 98 20.25 20.16 -22.66
CA TYR A 98 18.94 20.21 -23.31
C TYR A 98 18.68 18.92 -24.09
N ILE A 99 17.51 18.31 -23.88
CA ILE A 99 17.05 17.11 -24.59
C ILE A 99 15.66 17.38 -25.18
N ASP A 100 15.49 17.10 -26.47
CA ASP A 100 14.18 17.10 -27.11
C ASP A 100 13.99 15.85 -27.96
N PHE A 101 13.17 14.93 -27.46
CA PHE A 101 12.70 13.78 -28.21
C PHE A 101 11.19 13.82 -28.42
N SER A 102 10.62 15.03 -28.54
CA SER A 102 9.20 15.19 -28.82
C SER A 102 8.81 14.65 -30.21
N HIS A 103 7.52 14.38 -30.40
CA HIS A 103 6.95 13.89 -31.66
C HIS A 103 7.59 12.57 -32.13
N ASN A 104 7.64 11.59 -31.25
CA ASN A 104 8.13 10.24 -31.54
C ASN A 104 7.15 9.18 -31.02
N GLN A 105 7.59 7.92 -30.93
CA GLN A 105 6.78 6.78 -30.47
C GLN A 105 7.38 6.13 -29.22
N ILE A 106 8.12 6.90 -28.42
CA ILE A 106 8.87 6.39 -27.28
C ILE A 106 7.91 5.81 -26.24
N LYS A 107 8.18 4.57 -25.82
CA LYS A 107 7.31 3.82 -24.89
C LYS A 107 7.79 3.90 -23.45
N GLU A 108 9.10 4.04 -23.24
CA GLU A 108 9.72 4.03 -21.91
C GLU A 108 10.88 5.02 -21.82
N ILE A 109 11.13 5.53 -20.61
CA ILE A 109 12.31 6.33 -20.28
C ILE A 109 13.25 5.44 -19.46
N PRO A 110 14.52 5.24 -19.88
CA PRO A 110 15.46 4.42 -19.12
C PRO A 110 15.77 5.08 -17.78
N LYS A 111 15.97 4.28 -16.73
CA LYS A 111 16.32 4.79 -15.39
C LYS A 111 17.63 5.59 -15.40
N GLU A 112 18.53 5.30 -16.33
CA GLU A 112 19.82 5.97 -16.52
C GLU A 112 19.68 7.44 -16.93
N ILE A 113 18.49 7.90 -17.34
CA ILE A 113 18.20 9.33 -17.52
C ILE A 113 18.52 10.14 -16.26
N GLY A 114 18.37 9.52 -15.07
CA GLY A 114 18.66 10.14 -13.79
C GLY A 114 20.14 10.40 -13.51
N ASN A 115 21.05 9.89 -14.36
CA ASN A 115 22.49 10.15 -14.26
C ASN A 115 22.89 11.51 -14.90
N LEU A 116 21.98 12.15 -15.63
CA LEU A 116 22.25 13.39 -16.34
C LEU A 116 22.23 14.58 -15.39
N GLU A 117 23.39 14.94 -14.84
CA GLU A 117 23.46 15.97 -13.80
C GLU A 117 23.25 17.39 -14.33
N ASN A 118 23.58 17.68 -15.59
CA ASN A 118 23.63 19.04 -16.14
C ASN A 118 22.38 19.47 -16.92
N VAL A 119 21.42 18.56 -17.12
CA VAL A 119 20.22 18.85 -17.92
C VAL A 119 19.32 19.83 -17.18
N TYR A 120 18.95 20.92 -17.88
CA TYR A 120 18.00 21.90 -17.38
C TYR A 120 16.64 21.81 -18.09
N GLU A 121 16.54 21.19 -19.25
CA GLU A 121 15.29 21.07 -20.00
C GLU A 121 15.19 19.73 -20.74
N ILE A 122 14.05 19.05 -20.54
CA ILE A 122 13.70 17.80 -21.20
C ILE A 122 12.30 17.95 -21.82
N ASN A 123 12.22 17.77 -23.13
CA ASN A 123 10.97 17.68 -23.87
C ASN A 123 10.78 16.25 -24.41
N LEU A 124 9.76 15.56 -23.90
CA LEU A 124 9.32 14.23 -24.34
C LEU A 124 7.83 14.25 -24.73
N SER A 125 7.29 15.43 -25.05
CA SER A 125 5.90 15.58 -25.47
C SER A 125 5.58 14.79 -26.75
N PHE A 126 4.30 14.45 -26.97
CA PHE A 126 3.86 13.70 -28.15
C PHE A 126 4.62 12.37 -28.35
N ASN A 127 4.62 11.53 -27.32
CA ASN A 127 5.16 10.18 -27.33
C ASN A 127 4.11 9.16 -26.85
N LYS A 128 4.52 7.91 -26.56
CA LYS A 128 3.67 6.81 -26.08
C LYS A 128 4.04 6.38 -24.66
N LEU A 129 4.61 7.29 -23.86
CA LEU A 129 5.09 6.98 -22.51
C LEU A 129 3.93 6.61 -21.58
N THR A 130 4.11 5.57 -20.77
CA THR A 130 3.09 5.10 -19.80
C THR A 130 3.46 5.38 -18.34
N GLU A 131 4.75 5.59 -18.08
CA GLU A 131 5.33 5.80 -16.75
C GLU A 131 6.51 6.78 -16.78
N ILE A 132 6.85 7.30 -15.62
CA ILE A 132 8.02 8.16 -15.39
C ILE A 132 8.91 7.40 -14.38
N PRO A 133 10.20 7.17 -14.67
CA PRO A 133 11.08 6.46 -13.76
C PRO A 133 11.36 7.30 -12.51
N GLU A 134 11.40 6.66 -11.34
CA GLU A 134 11.72 7.32 -10.06
C GLU A 134 13.08 8.06 -10.08
N THR A 135 14.02 7.58 -10.89
CA THR A 135 15.35 8.20 -11.04
C THR A 135 15.30 9.55 -11.75
N MET A 136 14.21 9.92 -12.41
CA MET A 136 14.04 11.26 -12.97
C MET A 136 14.09 12.34 -11.88
N GLY A 137 13.72 11.99 -10.63
CA GLY A 137 13.86 12.86 -9.47
C GLY A 137 15.31 13.20 -9.08
N ASN A 138 16.32 12.57 -9.69
CA ASN A 138 17.74 12.81 -9.40
C ASN A 138 18.35 13.95 -10.24
N ILE A 139 17.66 14.44 -11.26
CA ILE A 139 18.15 15.47 -12.20
C ILE A 139 18.04 16.85 -11.55
N ASN A 140 18.89 17.12 -10.55
CA ASN A 140 18.76 18.29 -9.67
C ASN A 140 18.78 19.66 -10.38
N ASN A 141 19.34 19.71 -11.60
CA ASN A 141 19.42 20.92 -12.42
C ASN A 141 18.20 21.14 -13.33
N LEU A 142 17.26 20.20 -13.40
CA LEU A 142 16.09 20.28 -14.28
C LEU A 142 15.21 21.48 -13.88
N LYS A 143 14.90 22.31 -14.87
CA LYS A 143 14.08 23.52 -14.76
C LYS A 143 12.74 23.36 -15.46
N LYS A 144 12.74 22.71 -16.61
CA LYS A 144 11.57 22.44 -17.44
C LYS A 144 11.45 20.97 -17.81
N LEU A 145 10.26 20.42 -17.66
CA LEU A 145 9.93 19.06 -18.05
C LEU A 145 8.59 19.04 -18.79
N ASP A 146 8.64 18.75 -20.09
CA ASP A 146 7.43 18.55 -20.89
C ASP A 146 7.23 17.06 -21.18
N LEU A 147 6.13 16.52 -20.65
CA LEU A 147 5.65 15.15 -20.82
C LEU A 147 4.24 15.14 -21.42
N SER A 148 3.78 16.26 -21.97
CA SER A 148 2.42 16.40 -22.50
C SER A 148 2.13 15.43 -23.65
N GLU A 149 0.85 15.17 -23.91
CA GLU A 149 0.41 14.34 -25.03
C GLU A 149 0.90 12.88 -25.00
N ASN A 150 1.20 12.33 -23.82
CA ASN A 150 1.58 10.93 -23.63
C ASN A 150 0.42 10.06 -23.09
N ASN A 151 0.73 8.84 -22.61
CA ASN A 151 -0.19 7.90 -21.98
C ASN A 151 0.14 7.67 -20.48
N ILE A 152 0.81 8.63 -19.84
CA ILE A 152 1.31 8.48 -18.46
C ILE A 152 0.13 8.33 -17.50
N THR A 153 0.22 7.35 -16.60
CA THR A 153 -0.89 7.01 -15.68
C THR A 153 -0.68 7.48 -14.25
N SER A 154 0.58 7.71 -13.86
CA SER A 154 0.96 8.13 -12.52
C SER A 154 2.21 9.00 -12.55
N ILE A 155 2.38 9.82 -11.52
CA ILE A 155 3.56 10.67 -11.34
C ILE A 155 4.30 10.18 -10.09
N PRO A 156 5.59 9.85 -10.18
CA PRO A 156 6.36 9.39 -9.04
C PRO A 156 6.61 10.53 -8.04
N THR A 157 6.61 10.21 -6.75
CA THR A 157 6.84 11.21 -5.69
C THR A 157 8.24 11.81 -5.72
N SER A 158 9.22 11.10 -6.28
CA SER A 158 10.60 11.56 -6.47
C SER A 158 10.72 12.81 -7.33
N LEU A 159 9.77 13.14 -8.22
CA LEU A 159 9.79 14.45 -8.91
C LEU A 159 9.72 15.63 -7.92
N GLY A 160 9.21 15.41 -6.71
CA GLY A 160 9.28 16.38 -5.61
C GLY A 160 10.71 16.78 -5.22
N ASN A 161 11.71 15.93 -5.49
CA ASN A 161 13.12 16.20 -5.19
C ASN A 161 13.74 17.24 -6.13
N LEU A 162 13.12 17.50 -7.30
CA LEU A 162 13.61 18.46 -8.28
C LEU A 162 13.47 19.89 -7.73
N GLY A 163 14.52 20.39 -7.08
CA GLY A 163 14.52 21.67 -6.40
C GLY A 163 14.50 22.89 -7.33
N ARG A 164 14.93 22.73 -8.58
CA ARG A 164 15.03 23.81 -9.58
C ARG A 164 13.92 23.79 -10.63
N LEU A 165 13.04 22.78 -10.59
CA LEU A 165 11.95 22.64 -11.53
C LEU A 165 10.91 23.74 -11.28
N TYR A 166 10.67 24.56 -12.29
CA TYR A 166 9.63 25.59 -12.24
C TYR A 166 8.53 25.38 -13.29
N GLU A 167 8.74 24.49 -14.27
CA GLU A 167 7.75 24.19 -15.31
C GLU A 167 7.59 22.67 -15.48
N LEU A 168 6.40 22.15 -15.23
CA LEU A 168 6.02 20.76 -15.46
C LEU A 168 4.76 20.70 -16.32
N ASN A 169 4.90 20.28 -17.58
CA ASN A 169 3.77 20.06 -18.46
C ASN A 169 3.45 18.57 -18.55
N ILE A 170 2.28 18.19 -18.04
CA ILE A 170 1.75 16.82 -18.03
C ILE A 170 0.37 16.74 -18.67
N SER A 171 -0.03 17.79 -19.38
CA SER A 171 -1.33 17.89 -20.04
C SER A 171 -1.56 16.75 -21.02
N LYS A 172 -2.83 16.35 -21.20
CA LYS A 172 -3.24 15.33 -22.15
C LYS A 172 -2.54 13.97 -21.96
N ASN A 173 -2.40 13.59 -20.69
CA ASN A 173 -2.03 12.26 -20.22
C ASN A 173 -3.23 11.53 -19.56
N CYS A 174 -2.99 10.34 -19.00
CA CYS A 174 -3.97 9.54 -18.26
C CYS A 174 -3.71 9.56 -16.74
N ILE A 175 -3.19 10.67 -16.22
CA ILE A 175 -2.72 10.82 -14.83
C ILE A 175 -3.90 10.88 -13.87
N LYS A 176 -4.00 9.93 -12.94
CA LYS A 176 -5.11 9.84 -11.99
C LYS A 176 -5.09 10.92 -10.89
N SER A 177 -3.90 11.34 -10.48
CA SER A 177 -3.69 12.33 -9.41
C SER A 177 -2.26 12.86 -9.44
N ILE A 178 -2.09 14.12 -9.03
CA ILE A 178 -0.78 14.75 -8.86
C ILE A 178 -0.38 14.63 -7.38
N PRO A 179 0.81 14.07 -7.06
CA PRO A 179 1.30 13.99 -5.68
C PRO A 179 1.37 15.35 -4.98
N SER A 180 0.98 15.41 -3.71
CA SER A 180 0.96 16.65 -2.93
C SER A 180 2.33 17.32 -2.78
N VAL A 181 3.41 16.54 -2.84
CA VAL A 181 4.80 17.04 -2.85
C VAL A 181 5.10 17.98 -4.02
N LEU A 182 4.39 17.84 -5.15
CA LEU A 182 4.50 18.73 -6.30
C LEU A 182 3.57 19.94 -6.15
N THR A 183 2.32 19.73 -5.75
CA THR A 183 1.34 20.83 -5.60
C THR A 183 1.71 21.81 -4.49
N ASN A 184 2.55 21.40 -3.53
CA ASN A 184 3.02 22.25 -2.43
C ASN A 184 4.25 23.10 -2.79
N LYS A 185 4.84 22.93 -3.98
CA LYS A 185 5.98 23.75 -4.43
C LYS A 185 5.47 25.14 -4.88
N GLN A 186 5.88 26.17 -4.15
CA GLN A 186 5.43 27.56 -4.38
C GLN A 186 5.88 28.17 -5.72
N SER A 187 6.86 27.57 -6.41
CA SER A 187 7.46 28.10 -7.64
C SER A 187 7.38 27.12 -8.81
N LEU A 188 6.46 26.15 -8.76
CA LEU A 188 6.27 25.15 -9.82
C LEU A 188 4.94 25.38 -10.53
N ASP A 189 5.01 25.75 -11.80
CA ASP A 189 3.85 25.78 -12.69
C ASP A 189 3.59 24.38 -13.23
N ILE A 190 2.39 23.84 -12.96
CA ILE A 190 1.95 22.52 -13.42
C ILE A 190 0.82 22.68 -14.43
N TYR A 191 1.06 22.26 -15.67
CA TYR A 191 0.04 22.21 -16.71
C TYR A 191 -0.56 20.81 -16.78
N SER A 192 -1.82 20.65 -16.37
CA SER A 192 -2.51 19.36 -16.30
C SER A 192 -3.93 19.44 -16.87
N GLU A 193 -4.07 19.58 -18.19
CA GLU A 193 -5.36 19.39 -18.85
C GLU A 193 -5.69 17.89 -18.98
N GLU A 194 -6.95 17.52 -18.74
CA GLU A 194 -7.40 16.13 -18.87
C GLU A 194 -7.46 15.69 -20.34
N SER A 195 -7.06 14.45 -20.62
CA SER A 195 -7.31 13.83 -21.93
C SER A 195 -8.79 13.49 -22.11
N TYR A 196 -9.29 13.53 -23.35
CA TYR A 196 -10.60 12.98 -23.68
C TYR A 196 -10.69 11.49 -23.29
N SER A 197 -11.86 11.07 -22.78
CA SER A 197 -12.13 9.70 -22.31
C SER A 197 -11.78 8.58 -23.31
N SER A 198 -11.68 8.89 -24.62
CA SER A 198 -11.28 7.94 -25.66
C SER A 198 -9.79 7.59 -25.66
N LYS A 199 -8.90 8.51 -25.27
CA LYS A 199 -7.43 8.28 -25.21
C LYS A 199 -7.03 7.38 -24.04
N CYS A 200 -7.81 7.41 -22.96
CA CYS A 200 -7.50 6.70 -21.72
C CYS A 200 -8.61 5.71 -21.34
N PRO A 201 -8.78 4.58 -22.08
CA PRO A 201 -9.89 3.64 -21.86
C PRO A 201 -9.85 2.94 -20.49
N ASN A 202 -8.67 2.89 -19.87
CA ASN A 202 -8.47 2.33 -18.53
C ASN A 202 -8.39 3.41 -17.43
N TYR A 203 -8.66 4.68 -17.76
CA TYR A 203 -8.62 5.76 -16.78
C TYR A 203 -9.63 5.49 -15.66
N GLY A 204 -9.18 5.71 -14.43
CA GLY A 204 -9.97 5.41 -13.24
C GLY A 204 -10.26 3.93 -13.00
N ARG A 205 -9.70 2.98 -13.77
CA ARG A 205 -9.84 1.54 -13.46
C ARG A 205 -9.01 1.16 -12.23
N CYS A 206 -9.52 0.22 -11.47
CA CYS A 206 -8.90 -0.39 -10.30
C CYS A 206 -9.27 -1.87 -10.18
N GLY A 207 -8.62 -2.58 -9.28
CA GLY A 207 -8.78 -4.00 -9.07
C GLY A 207 -7.47 -4.75 -9.32
N GLU A 208 -7.49 -6.07 -9.20
CA GLU A 208 -6.33 -6.94 -9.32
C GLU A 208 -5.46 -6.65 -10.56
N LYS A 209 -6.10 -6.40 -11.71
CA LYS A 209 -5.40 -6.08 -12.97
C LYS A 209 -4.85 -4.64 -13.05
N TYR A 210 -5.49 -3.68 -12.39
CA TYR A 210 -5.25 -2.24 -12.61
C TYR A 210 -4.65 -1.53 -11.39
N GLY A 211 -4.43 -2.26 -10.30
CA GLY A 211 -3.93 -1.74 -9.04
C GLY A 211 -4.97 -0.92 -8.27
N SER A 212 -4.46 -0.16 -7.32
CA SER A 212 -5.25 0.64 -6.39
C SER A 212 -5.69 1.98 -6.98
N CYS A 213 -6.75 2.52 -6.40
CA CYS A 213 -7.16 3.89 -6.64
C CYS A 213 -6.20 4.89 -5.98
N PRO A 214 -6.18 6.15 -6.48
CA PRO A 214 -5.49 7.24 -5.80
C PRO A 214 -5.92 7.39 -4.35
N ASP A 215 -5.07 8.02 -3.54
CA ASP A 215 -5.32 8.24 -2.13
C ASP A 215 -6.68 8.91 -1.89
N GLY A 216 -7.42 8.38 -0.91
CA GLY A 216 -8.77 8.84 -0.57
C GLY A 216 -9.90 8.25 -1.42
N GLN A 217 -9.60 7.62 -2.57
CA GLN A 217 -10.62 7.05 -3.45
C GLN A 217 -10.92 5.58 -3.16
N CYS A 218 -12.11 5.16 -3.57
CA CYS A 218 -12.62 3.82 -3.37
C CYS A 218 -12.67 3.05 -4.68
N CYS A 219 -12.31 1.77 -4.64
CA CYS A 219 -12.48 0.89 -5.80
C CYS A 219 -13.85 0.23 -5.75
N SER A 220 -14.74 0.58 -6.68
CA SER A 220 -16.08 0.01 -6.76
C SER A 220 -16.05 -1.47 -7.15
N LYS A 221 -17.18 -2.17 -6.96
CA LYS A 221 -17.37 -3.56 -7.43
C LYS A 221 -17.09 -3.74 -8.93
N LYS A 222 -17.31 -2.70 -9.73
CA LYS A 222 -17.09 -2.70 -11.19
C LYS A 222 -15.63 -2.42 -11.58
N GLY A 223 -14.73 -2.20 -10.63
CA GLY A 223 -13.32 -1.94 -10.89
C GLY A 223 -13.06 -0.52 -11.39
N TYR A 224 -13.77 0.45 -10.83
CA TYR A 224 -13.55 1.88 -11.07
C TYR A 224 -13.35 2.64 -9.77
N CYS A 225 -12.50 3.66 -9.80
CA CYS A 225 -12.21 4.59 -8.72
C CYS A 225 -13.26 5.70 -8.63
N GLY A 226 -13.60 6.08 -7.40
CA GLY A 226 -14.50 7.20 -7.15
C GLY A 226 -14.73 7.43 -5.66
N LEU A 227 -15.47 8.49 -5.33
CA LEU A 227 -15.67 8.98 -3.96
C LEU A 227 -17.10 8.80 -3.43
N THR A 228 -18.06 8.48 -4.29
CA THR A 228 -19.48 8.39 -3.89
C THR A 228 -19.79 7.05 -3.20
N SER A 229 -20.95 6.96 -2.56
CA SER A 229 -21.39 5.72 -1.88
C SER A 229 -21.47 4.52 -2.83
N ALA A 230 -21.72 4.74 -4.14
CA ALA A 230 -21.71 3.69 -5.15
C ALA A 230 -20.34 3.00 -5.30
N TYR A 231 -19.26 3.71 -4.96
CA TYR A 231 -17.88 3.22 -5.03
C TYR A 231 -17.40 2.75 -3.67
N CYS A 232 -17.69 3.52 -2.62
CA CYS A 232 -17.09 3.36 -1.30
C CYS A 232 -17.81 2.38 -0.37
N SER A 233 -19.10 2.13 -0.58
CA SER A 233 -19.87 1.27 0.32
C SER A 233 -19.44 -0.19 0.20
N SER A 234 -19.02 -0.81 1.30
CA SER A 234 -18.72 -2.24 1.34
C SER A 234 -19.95 -3.10 0.99
N ALA A 235 -21.16 -2.67 1.35
CA ALA A 235 -22.42 -3.32 0.99
C ALA A 235 -22.66 -3.33 -0.53
N LYS A 236 -22.14 -2.33 -1.25
CA LYS A 236 -22.18 -2.26 -2.71
C LYS A 236 -21.00 -2.97 -3.39
N GLY A 237 -20.14 -3.64 -2.61
CA GLY A 237 -19.01 -4.43 -3.11
C GLY A 237 -17.75 -3.62 -3.36
N CYS A 238 -17.51 -2.57 -2.57
CA CYS A 238 -16.22 -1.87 -2.59
C CYS A 238 -15.05 -2.86 -2.34
N GLN A 239 -14.03 -2.79 -3.19
CA GLN A 239 -12.85 -3.64 -3.16
C GLN A 239 -11.78 -3.01 -2.26
N SER A 240 -11.73 -3.48 -1.01
CA SER A 240 -10.93 -2.90 0.08
C SER A 240 -9.42 -3.12 -0.05
N GLU A 241 -8.99 -4.01 -0.95
CA GLU A 241 -7.59 -4.21 -1.32
C GLU A 241 -7.08 -3.12 -2.26
N PHE A 242 -7.97 -2.52 -3.05
CA PHE A 242 -7.63 -1.57 -4.11
C PHE A 242 -8.17 -0.15 -3.84
N GLY A 243 -8.75 0.11 -2.68
CA GLY A 243 -9.26 1.44 -2.33
C GLY A 243 -9.79 1.54 -0.89
N GLN A 244 -10.16 2.76 -0.49
CA GLN A 244 -10.53 3.08 0.89
C GLN A 244 -12.02 2.85 1.17
N CYS A 245 -12.42 1.58 1.33
CA CYS A 245 -13.83 1.24 1.56
C CYS A 245 -14.37 1.68 2.92
N LYS A 246 -15.64 2.08 2.90
CA LYS A 246 -16.44 2.45 4.08
C LYS A 246 -17.26 1.25 4.58
N CYS A 247 -17.40 1.17 5.89
CA CYS A 247 -18.15 0.14 6.62
C CYS A 247 -19.01 0.77 7.71
N GLY A 248 -19.91 -0.01 8.30
CA GLY A 248 -20.86 0.44 9.33
C GLY A 248 -22.30 0.10 8.96
N SER A 249 -23.26 0.56 9.76
CA SER A 249 -24.70 0.29 9.56
C SER A 249 -25.20 0.64 8.16
N GLU A 250 -24.75 1.76 7.61
CA GLU A 250 -25.14 2.24 6.28
C GLU A 250 -24.29 1.64 5.13
N ASN A 251 -23.08 1.21 5.44
CA ASN A 251 -22.08 0.82 4.43
C ASN A 251 -21.75 -0.67 4.43
N GLY A 252 -22.33 -1.47 5.32
CA GLY A 252 -22.12 -2.92 5.39
C GLY A 252 -20.81 -3.33 6.05
N GLN A 253 -20.49 -4.61 5.89
CA GLN A 253 -19.32 -5.25 6.50
C GLN A 253 -18.10 -5.21 5.58
N CYS A 254 -16.92 -5.08 6.16
CA CYS A 254 -15.66 -5.20 5.43
C CYS A 254 -15.45 -6.62 4.89
N SER A 255 -14.88 -6.72 3.69
CA SER A 255 -14.48 -7.97 3.04
C SER A 255 -13.01 -8.34 3.34
N GLY A 256 -12.63 -9.60 3.08
CA GLY A 256 -11.23 -10.04 3.12
C GLY A 256 -10.59 -10.05 4.51
N GLY A 257 -11.36 -10.37 5.56
CA GLY A 257 -10.85 -10.44 6.93
C GLY A 257 -10.48 -9.08 7.55
N ARG A 258 -10.96 -7.99 6.97
CA ARG A 258 -10.65 -6.63 7.42
C ARG A 258 -11.53 -6.18 8.58
N CYS A 259 -10.98 -5.28 9.38
CA CYS A 259 -11.66 -4.69 10.53
C CYS A 259 -12.37 -3.40 10.14
N CYS A 260 -13.51 -3.14 10.76
CA CYS A 260 -14.21 -1.87 10.63
C CYS A 260 -13.82 -0.94 11.78
N SER A 261 -13.13 0.15 11.48
CA SER A 261 -12.69 1.13 12.49
C SER A 261 -13.86 1.90 13.10
N LYS A 262 -13.62 2.58 14.24
CA LYS A 262 -14.59 3.52 14.85
C LYS A 262 -15.10 4.58 13.86
N LYS A 263 -14.26 4.98 12.90
CA LYS A 263 -14.58 5.99 11.87
C LYS A 263 -15.34 5.42 10.66
N GLY A 264 -15.64 4.12 10.62
CA GLY A 264 -16.39 3.50 9.52
C GLY A 264 -15.56 3.25 8.26
N TYR A 265 -14.27 2.91 8.43
CA TYR A 265 -13.39 2.50 7.32
C TYR A 265 -12.83 1.11 7.55
N CYS A 266 -12.60 0.38 6.45
CA CYS A 266 -12.00 -0.95 6.46
C CYS A 266 -10.46 -0.91 6.48
N GLY A 267 -9.83 -1.74 7.32
CA GLY A 267 -8.36 -1.84 7.38
C GLY A 267 -7.86 -3.00 8.24
N LEU A 268 -6.53 -3.18 8.28
CA LEU A 268 -5.87 -4.31 8.96
C LEU A 268 -4.98 -3.91 10.13
N THR A 269 -4.66 -2.62 10.29
CA THR A 269 -3.76 -2.16 11.36
C THR A 269 -4.47 -2.09 12.70
N SER A 270 -3.70 -1.97 13.79
CA SER A 270 -4.27 -1.86 15.14
C SER A 270 -5.23 -0.67 15.30
N ALA A 271 -5.07 0.40 14.51
CA ALA A 271 -5.99 1.54 14.49
C ALA A 271 -7.42 1.16 14.03
N TYR A 272 -7.55 0.10 13.23
CA TYR A 272 -8.83 -0.40 12.72
C TYR A 272 -9.33 -1.56 13.56
N CYS A 273 -8.44 -2.48 13.95
CA CYS A 273 -8.79 -3.77 14.51
C CYS A 273 -8.91 -3.81 16.03
N SER A 274 -8.29 -2.88 16.75
CA SER A 274 -8.29 -2.92 18.22
C SER A 274 -9.68 -2.57 18.77
N SER A 275 -10.25 -3.46 19.60
CA SER A 275 -11.53 -3.18 20.27
C SER A 275 -11.43 -2.00 21.23
N ALA A 276 -10.28 -1.80 21.89
CA ALA A 276 -9.98 -0.64 22.73
C ALA A 276 -10.01 0.68 21.93
N LYS A 277 -9.72 0.65 20.62
CA LYS A 277 -9.81 1.81 19.72
C LYS A 277 -11.18 1.96 19.05
N GLY A 278 -12.17 1.15 19.45
CA GLY A 278 -13.55 1.25 18.97
C GLY A 278 -13.81 0.51 17.66
N CYS A 279 -13.12 -0.61 17.42
CA CYS A 279 -13.43 -1.48 16.28
C CYS A 279 -14.90 -1.96 16.35
N GLN A 280 -15.60 -1.88 15.21
CA GLN A 280 -17.00 -2.24 15.07
C GLN A 280 -17.16 -3.70 14.65
N SER A 281 -17.28 -4.61 15.62
CA SER A 281 -17.28 -6.07 15.40
C SER A 281 -18.50 -6.63 14.67
N GLU A 282 -19.54 -5.82 14.48
CA GLU A 282 -20.68 -6.14 13.62
C GLU A 282 -20.35 -5.99 12.14
N PHE A 283 -19.33 -5.19 11.81
CA PHE A 283 -18.97 -4.83 10.45
C PHE A 283 -17.54 -5.23 10.06
N GLY A 284 -16.80 -5.93 10.94
CA GLY A 284 -15.47 -6.45 10.62
C GLY A 284 -14.87 -7.31 11.73
N GLU A 285 -13.68 -7.85 11.48
CA GLU A 285 -13.01 -8.83 12.34
C GLU A 285 -12.19 -8.19 13.48
N CYS A 286 -12.87 -7.69 14.51
CA CYS A 286 -12.20 -7.03 15.61
C CYS A 286 -11.37 -7.95 16.50
N LYS A 287 -10.22 -7.45 16.95
CA LYS A 287 -9.29 -8.11 17.86
C LYS A 287 -9.56 -7.71 19.31
N CYS A 288 -9.33 -8.63 20.23
CA CYS A 288 -9.48 -8.48 21.68
C CYS A 288 -8.30 -9.14 22.42
N GLY A 289 -8.28 -8.99 23.74
CA GLY A 289 -7.20 -9.46 24.62
C GLY A 289 -6.51 -8.30 25.32
N GLU A 290 -5.45 -8.58 26.09
CA GLU A 290 -4.72 -7.59 26.89
C GLU A 290 -4.33 -6.33 26.10
N VAL A 291 -3.81 -6.51 24.89
CA VAL A 291 -3.37 -5.41 24.02
C VAL A 291 -4.53 -4.72 23.30
N ASN A 292 -5.56 -5.48 22.92
CA ASN A 292 -6.62 -5.00 22.04
C ASN A 292 -7.92 -4.63 22.77
N GLY A 293 -7.98 -4.80 24.09
CA GLY A 293 -9.13 -4.50 24.92
C GLY A 293 -10.25 -5.53 24.84
N GLN A 294 -11.39 -5.15 25.42
CA GLN A 294 -12.58 -5.99 25.52
C GLN A 294 -13.45 -5.86 24.27
N CYS A 295 -14.10 -6.96 23.89
CA CYS A 295 -15.11 -6.94 22.85
C CYS A 295 -16.31 -6.06 23.23
N SER A 296 -16.98 -5.50 22.23
CA SER A 296 -18.23 -4.76 22.41
C SER A 296 -19.33 -5.62 23.02
N SER A 297 -20.32 -4.96 23.63
CA SER A 297 -21.31 -5.59 24.52
C SER A 297 -21.97 -6.83 23.92
N GLY A 298 -21.96 -7.94 24.66
CA GLY A 298 -22.56 -9.22 24.24
C GLY A 298 -21.60 -10.19 23.55
N ARG A 299 -20.40 -9.74 23.14
CA ARG A 299 -19.46 -10.57 22.37
C ARG A 299 -18.40 -11.24 23.23
N CYS A 300 -17.93 -12.38 22.73
CA CYS A 300 -16.93 -13.22 23.36
C CYS A 300 -15.57 -12.97 22.73
N CYS A 301 -14.52 -12.99 23.55
CA CYS A 301 -13.16 -12.96 23.08
C CYS A 301 -12.64 -14.40 22.97
N SER A 302 -12.34 -14.85 21.76
CA SER A 302 -11.84 -16.22 21.54
C SER A 302 -10.43 -16.41 22.08
N ARG A 303 -9.97 -17.66 22.20
CA ARG A 303 -8.57 -17.99 22.53
C ARG A 303 -7.56 -17.32 21.58
N LYS A 304 -7.95 -17.07 20.33
CA LYS A 304 -7.11 -16.43 19.30
C LYS A 304 -7.14 -14.90 19.36
N GLY A 305 -7.88 -14.30 20.28
CA GLY A 305 -7.95 -12.84 20.44
C GLY A 305 -8.84 -12.15 19.41
N TYR A 306 -9.94 -12.78 19.00
CA TYR A 306 -10.95 -12.18 18.11
C TYR A 306 -12.33 -12.15 18.76
N CYS A 307 -13.12 -11.13 18.43
CA CYS A 307 -14.48 -10.94 18.93
C CYS A 307 -15.52 -11.67 18.08
N GLY A 308 -16.41 -12.43 18.72
CA GLY A 308 -17.49 -13.15 18.01
C GLY A 308 -18.60 -13.64 18.94
N LEU A 309 -19.62 -14.27 18.34
CA LEU A 309 -20.83 -14.73 19.04
C LEU A 309 -21.04 -16.26 18.99
N THR A 310 -20.29 -16.98 18.13
CA THR A 310 -20.47 -18.43 17.97
C THR A 310 -19.78 -19.21 19.08
N SER A 311 -20.09 -20.49 19.22
CA SER A 311 -19.48 -21.37 20.22
C SER A 311 -17.95 -21.44 20.10
N ALA A 312 -17.39 -21.23 18.90
CA ALA A 312 -15.94 -21.15 18.68
C ALA A 312 -15.27 -19.98 19.43
N TYR A 313 -16.02 -18.90 19.68
CA TYR A 313 -15.55 -17.73 20.41
C TYR A 313 -15.96 -17.77 21.88
N CYS A 314 -17.17 -18.26 22.16
CA CYS A 314 -17.80 -18.12 23.47
C CYS A 314 -17.59 -19.29 24.42
N SER A 315 -17.27 -20.49 23.92
CA SER A 315 -17.13 -21.66 24.78
C SER A 315 -15.88 -21.56 25.66
N SER A 316 -16.05 -21.68 26.98
CA SER A 316 -14.91 -21.69 27.91
C SER A 316 -14.01 -22.92 27.68
N ALA A 317 -14.59 -24.07 27.30
CA ALA A 317 -13.84 -25.26 26.89
C ALA A 317 -12.93 -25.01 25.67
N LYS A 318 -13.28 -24.05 24.80
CA LYS A 318 -12.47 -23.64 23.65
C LYS A 318 -11.51 -22.50 23.95
N GLY A 319 -11.39 -22.09 25.22
CA GLY A 319 -10.46 -21.06 25.68
C GLY A 319 -10.95 -19.64 25.49
N CYS A 320 -12.26 -19.40 25.62
CA CYS A 320 -12.81 -18.05 25.67
C CYS A 320 -12.15 -17.23 26.81
N GLN A 321 -11.74 -16.00 26.50
CA GLN A 321 -11.08 -15.09 27.44
C GLN A 321 -12.11 -14.22 28.15
N SER A 322 -12.45 -14.60 29.39
CA SER A 322 -13.54 -14.02 30.18
C SER A 322 -13.27 -12.62 30.74
N GLU A 323 -12.02 -12.17 30.65
CA GLU A 323 -11.59 -10.81 30.97
C GLU A 323 -11.87 -9.83 29.83
N PHE A 324 -11.97 -10.34 28.60
CA PHE A 324 -12.10 -9.55 27.38
C PHE A 324 -13.41 -9.81 26.62
N GLY A 325 -14.30 -10.66 27.14
CA GLY A 325 -15.61 -10.91 26.55
C GLY A 325 -16.51 -11.79 27.42
N GLN A 326 -17.73 -12.02 26.95
CA GLN A 326 -18.78 -12.72 27.70
C GLN A 326 -18.77 -14.24 27.47
N CYS A 327 -17.86 -14.94 28.14
CA CYS A 327 -17.72 -16.39 27.98
C CYS A 327 -18.89 -17.19 28.56
N LYS A 328 -19.24 -18.27 27.86
CA LYS A 328 -20.26 -19.24 28.23
C LYS A 328 -19.64 -20.43 28.97
N CYS A 329 -20.38 -20.98 29.91
CA CYS A 329 -20.03 -22.14 30.73
C CYS A 329 -21.24 -23.08 30.89
N GLY A 330 -20.99 -24.27 31.42
CA GLY A 330 -22.01 -25.32 31.58
C GLY A 330 -21.57 -26.62 30.89
N SER A 331 -22.44 -27.63 30.90
CA SER A 331 -22.17 -28.96 30.34
C SER A 331 -21.63 -28.91 28.89
N GLU A 332 -22.19 -28.05 28.05
CA GLU A 332 -21.80 -27.90 26.64
C GLU A 332 -20.61 -26.94 26.43
N ASN A 333 -20.35 -26.03 27.37
CA ASN A 333 -19.40 -24.94 27.20
C ASN A 333 -18.18 -25.02 28.11
N GLY A 334 -18.11 -26.03 28.99
CA GLY A 334 -17.01 -26.26 29.92
C GLY A 334 -17.03 -25.35 31.13
N GLN A 335 -15.94 -25.42 31.88
CA GLN A 335 -15.74 -24.67 33.12
C GLN A 335 -15.17 -23.27 32.82
N CYS A 336 -15.54 -22.30 33.64
CA CYS A 336 -14.94 -20.98 33.63
C CYS A 336 -13.45 -21.03 34.01
N SER A 337 -12.69 -20.01 33.61
CA SER A 337 -11.32 -19.82 34.06
C SER A 337 -11.24 -19.70 35.60
N SER A 338 -10.13 -20.12 36.19
CA SER A 338 -9.93 -20.15 37.64
C SER A 338 -10.30 -18.82 38.31
N GLY A 339 -11.00 -18.90 39.44
CA GLY A 339 -11.51 -17.77 40.21
C GLY A 339 -12.88 -17.26 39.76
N ARG A 340 -13.44 -17.79 38.65
CA ARG A 340 -14.73 -17.33 38.11
C ARG A 340 -15.86 -18.32 38.30
N CYS A 341 -17.04 -17.76 38.49
CA CYS A 341 -18.26 -18.49 38.76
C CYS A 341 -19.07 -18.70 37.50
N CYS A 342 -19.71 -19.86 37.36
CA CYS A 342 -20.66 -20.12 36.31
C CYS A 342 -22.08 -19.82 36.79
N SER A 343 -22.71 -18.78 36.26
CA SER A 343 -24.08 -18.40 36.64
C SER A 343 -25.12 -19.44 36.22
N ARG A 344 -26.33 -19.37 36.80
CA ARG A 344 -27.49 -20.17 36.37
C ARG A 344 -27.79 -20.06 34.87
N LYS A 345 -27.47 -18.92 34.25
CA LYS A 345 -27.67 -18.66 32.81
C LYS A 345 -26.52 -19.16 31.92
N GLY A 346 -25.50 -19.81 32.50
CA GLY A 346 -24.38 -20.38 31.75
C GLY A 346 -23.36 -19.34 31.26
N TYR A 347 -23.13 -18.29 32.05
CA TYR A 347 -22.08 -17.28 31.78
C TYR A 347 -21.08 -17.21 32.92
N CYS A 348 -19.82 -16.93 32.58
CA CYS A 348 -18.72 -16.74 33.52
C CYS A 348 -18.68 -15.31 34.07
N GLY A 349 -18.50 -15.16 35.39
CA GLY A 349 -18.37 -13.85 36.03
C GLY A 349 -17.89 -13.90 37.48
N LEU A 350 -17.75 -12.73 38.10
CA LEU A 350 -17.17 -12.58 39.45
C LEU A 350 -18.13 -11.97 40.48
N THR A 351 -19.25 -11.40 40.05
CA THR A 351 -20.18 -10.72 40.97
C THR A 351 -21.10 -11.73 41.66
N SER A 352 -21.77 -11.30 42.73
CA SER A 352 -22.73 -12.14 43.47
C SER A 352 -23.85 -12.68 42.58
N ALA A 353 -24.18 -12.01 41.47
CA ALA A 353 -25.15 -12.51 40.49
C ALA A 353 -24.71 -13.81 39.79
N TYR A 354 -23.40 -14.04 39.69
CA TYR A 354 -22.81 -15.24 39.10
C TYR A 354 -22.43 -16.26 40.16
N CYS A 355 -21.90 -15.80 41.29
CA CYS A 355 -21.25 -16.64 42.29
C CYS A 355 -22.14 -17.17 43.39
N SER A 356 -23.27 -16.54 43.69
CA SER A 356 -24.14 -16.96 44.78
C SER A 356 -24.83 -18.29 44.45
N SER A 357 -24.67 -19.29 45.32
CA SER A 357 -25.36 -20.58 45.19
C SER A 357 -26.89 -20.42 45.31
N ALA A 358 -27.37 -19.48 46.14
CA ALA A 358 -28.78 -19.11 46.23
C ALA A 358 -29.34 -18.56 44.90
N LYS A 359 -28.50 -17.99 44.04
CA LYS A 359 -28.87 -17.52 42.70
C LYS A 359 -28.67 -18.58 41.61
N GLY A 360 -28.34 -19.81 41.99
CA GLY A 360 -28.18 -20.95 41.08
C GLY A 360 -26.83 -21.01 40.39
N CYS A 361 -25.75 -20.60 41.06
CA CYS A 361 -24.40 -20.83 40.57
C CYS A 361 -24.13 -22.32 40.33
N GLN A 362 -23.56 -22.65 39.16
CA GLN A 362 -23.27 -24.02 38.73
C GLN A 362 -21.85 -24.42 39.17
N SER A 363 -21.74 -25.03 40.35
CA SER A 363 -20.45 -25.34 40.99
C SER A 363 -19.61 -26.38 40.24
N GLU A 364 -20.20 -27.15 39.33
CA GLU A 364 -19.47 -28.04 38.43
C GLU A 364 -18.67 -27.30 37.37
N PHE A 365 -19.03 -26.06 37.06
CA PHE A 365 -18.46 -25.27 35.99
C PHE A 365 -17.83 -23.95 36.44
N GLY A 366 -17.76 -23.69 37.74
CA GLY A 366 -17.07 -22.51 38.30
C GLY A 366 -17.08 -22.46 39.82
N ASP A 367 -16.42 -21.43 40.35
CA ASP A 367 -16.09 -21.29 41.78
C ASP A 367 -17.24 -20.67 42.60
N CYS A 368 -18.33 -21.42 42.79
CA CYS A 368 -19.51 -20.94 43.50
C CYS A 368 -19.27 -20.67 44.99
N LYS A 369 -19.90 -19.61 45.50
CA LYS A 369 -19.88 -19.20 46.91
C LYS A 369 -21.07 -19.75 47.68
N CYS A 370 -20.85 -20.05 48.95
CA CYS A 370 -21.85 -20.53 49.91
C CYS A 370 -21.71 -19.81 51.25
N GLY A 371 -22.69 -20.00 52.14
CA GLY A 371 -22.75 -19.33 53.45
C GLY A 371 -24.05 -18.55 53.61
N SER A 372 -24.20 -17.87 54.75
CA SER A 372 -25.43 -17.13 55.12
C SER A 372 -25.94 -16.19 54.02
N GLU A 373 -25.04 -15.48 53.34
CA GLU A 373 -25.39 -14.54 52.26
C GLU A 373 -25.50 -15.20 50.87
N ASN A 374 -24.89 -16.37 50.69
CA ASN A 374 -24.73 -17.00 49.37
C ASN A 374 -25.52 -18.31 49.21
N GLY A 375 -26.20 -18.78 50.25
CA GLY A 375 -27.01 -20.00 50.25
C GLY A 375 -26.19 -21.27 50.34
N GLN A 376 -26.89 -22.39 50.14
CA GLN A 376 -26.32 -23.73 50.25
C GLN A 376 -25.74 -24.20 48.91
N CYS A 377 -24.67 -24.99 48.96
CA CYS A 377 -24.15 -25.71 47.81
C CYS A 377 -25.16 -26.74 47.29
N SER A 378 -24.98 -27.22 46.05
CA SER A 378 -25.78 -28.33 45.53
C SER A 378 -25.66 -29.58 46.39
N SER A 379 -26.68 -30.46 46.36
CA SER A 379 -26.90 -31.57 47.28
C SER A 379 -25.77 -32.59 47.41
N SER A 380 -24.74 -32.55 46.56
CA SER A 380 -23.57 -33.43 46.57
C SER A 380 -22.26 -32.71 46.92
N ARG A 381 -22.32 -31.44 47.35
CA ARG A 381 -21.14 -30.59 47.57
C ARG A 381 -21.07 -30.00 48.97
N CYS A 382 -19.84 -29.74 49.38
CA CYS A 382 -19.47 -29.24 50.70
C CYS A 382 -19.23 -27.73 50.64
N CYS A 383 -19.62 -27.00 51.69
CA CYS A 383 -19.27 -25.59 51.84
C CYS A 383 -18.03 -25.46 52.72
N SER A 384 -16.92 -24.99 52.14
CA SER A 384 -15.66 -24.84 52.88
C SER A 384 -15.72 -23.73 53.94
N LYS A 385 -14.76 -23.72 54.87
CA LYS A 385 -14.57 -22.62 55.83
C LYS A 385 -14.49 -21.25 55.16
N ASN A 386 -13.97 -21.18 53.94
CA ASN A 386 -13.80 -19.94 53.18
C ASN A 386 -15.05 -19.56 52.34
N GLY A 387 -16.15 -20.31 52.47
CA GLY A 387 -17.42 -19.98 51.80
C GLY A 387 -17.45 -20.35 50.31
N TYR A 388 -16.78 -21.43 49.92
CA TYR A 388 -16.79 -21.94 48.53
C TYR A 388 -17.30 -23.38 48.47
N CYS A 389 -18.01 -23.71 47.38
CA CYS A 389 -18.55 -25.04 47.14
C CYS A 389 -17.54 -25.96 46.46
N GLY A 390 -17.31 -27.16 47.02
CA GLY A 390 -16.40 -28.14 46.43
C GLY A 390 -16.61 -29.56 46.95
N THR A 391 -15.86 -30.51 46.41
CA THR A 391 -15.93 -31.94 46.77
C THR A 391 -14.64 -32.47 47.37
N SER A 392 -13.56 -31.66 47.42
CA SER A 392 -12.27 -32.11 47.94
C SER A 392 -12.28 -32.20 49.47
N SER A 393 -11.33 -32.94 50.04
CA SER A 393 -11.15 -33.06 51.49
C SER A 393 -10.99 -31.70 52.18
N ALA A 394 -10.37 -30.72 51.50
CA ALA A 394 -10.24 -29.34 51.99
C ALA A 394 -11.59 -28.61 52.14
N HIS A 395 -12.61 -29.01 51.37
CA HIS A 395 -13.96 -28.45 51.46
C HIS A 395 -14.84 -29.24 52.44
N CYS A 396 -14.69 -30.56 52.46
CA CYS A 396 -15.66 -31.45 53.12
C CYS A 396 -15.30 -31.82 54.55
N ALA A 397 -14.02 -31.86 54.93
CA ALA A 397 -13.63 -32.34 56.25
C ALA A 397 -14.12 -31.40 57.36
N ILE A 398 -14.88 -31.94 58.33
CA ILE A 398 -15.35 -31.17 59.49
C ILE A 398 -14.18 -30.49 60.23
N ILE A 399 -13.06 -31.22 60.41
CA ILE A 399 -11.85 -30.69 61.05
C ILE A 399 -11.19 -29.51 60.31
N LYS A 400 -11.55 -29.28 59.04
CA LYS A 400 -11.07 -28.15 58.23
C LYS A 400 -12.08 -26.98 58.21
N GLY A 401 -13.16 -27.07 58.99
CA GLY A 401 -14.17 -26.03 59.14
C GLY A 401 -15.23 -26.04 58.05
N CYS A 402 -15.60 -27.22 57.54
CA CYS A 402 -16.75 -27.37 56.65
C CYS A 402 -18.03 -26.85 57.35
N GLN A 403 -18.84 -26.07 56.63
CA GLN A 403 -20.06 -25.45 57.13
C GLN A 403 -21.27 -26.35 56.82
N SER A 404 -21.69 -27.17 57.79
CA SER A 404 -22.77 -28.17 57.62
C SER A 404 -24.14 -27.56 57.34
N GLU A 405 -24.36 -26.31 57.73
CA GLU A 405 -25.59 -25.56 57.41
C GLU A 405 -25.72 -25.21 55.92
N PHE A 406 -24.60 -25.20 55.19
CA PHE A 406 -24.54 -24.75 53.80
C PHE A 406 -23.99 -25.79 52.82
N GLY A 407 -23.71 -27.02 53.27
CA GLY A 407 -23.26 -28.12 52.42
C GLY A 407 -23.09 -29.44 53.17
N VAL A 408 -22.70 -30.49 52.45
CA VAL A 408 -22.63 -31.87 52.98
C VAL A 408 -21.24 -32.19 53.53
N CYS A 409 -20.99 -31.91 54.80
CA CYS A 409 -19.70 -32.19 55.45
C CYS A 409 -19.47 -33.69 55.71
N LYS A 410 -18.20 -34.08 55.78
CA LYS A 410 -17.73 -35.46 55.97
C LYS A 410 -16.78 -35.58 57.15
#